data_AF-A0AAC9NGI0-F1
#
_entry.id   AF-A0AAC9NGI0-F1
#
_cell.length_a   1.000
_cell.length_b   1.000
_cell.length_c   1.000
_cell.angle_alpha   90.00
_cell.angle_beta   90.00
_cell.angle_gamma   90.00
#
_symmetry.space_group_name_H-M   'P 1'
#
loop_
_entity.id
_entity.type
_entity.pdbx_description
1 polymer ?
#
loop_
_entity_poly.entity_id
_entity_poly.type
_entity_poly.pdbx_seq_one_letter_code
_entity_poly.pdbx_strand_id
1 'polypeptide(L)' 'MARYKATVIRTYNNEQVYLEKGMSVDFVSFAHPWLDNGKVVQEAFRRVYGIDFSKGGGCSPAFIEVVEV' A
#
# COMPACT_ATOMS: atom_id res chain seq x y z
N MET A 1 -4.38 -13.57 13.71
CA MET A 1 -3.70 -12.42 13.07
C MET A 1 -4.42 -12.19 11.76
N ALA A 2 -5.14 -11.08 11.60
CA ALA A 2 -5.76 -10.76 10.33
C ALA A 2 -4.65 -10.49 9.31
N ARG A 3 -4.66 -11.25 8.22
CA ARG A 3 -3.77 -10.99 7.09
C ARG A 3 -4.52 -10.11 6.13
N TYR A 4 -3.85 -9.11 5.61
CA TYR A 4 -4.39 -8.23 4.60
C TYR A 4 -3.50 -8.30 3.38
N LYS A 5 -4.12 -8.25 2.22
CA LYS A 5 -3.45 -8.11 0.95
C LYS A 5 -3.78 -6.75 0.36
N ALA A 6 -2.77 -5.90 0.25
CA ALA A 6 -2.88 -4.63 -0.47
C ALA A 6 -2.48 -4.86 -1.93
N THR A 7 -3.35 -4.49 -2.86
CA THR A 7 -3.14 -4.63 -4.31
C THR A 7 -3.28 -3.29 -4.99
N VAL A 8 -2.31 -2.91 -5.83
CA VAL A 8 -2.37 -1.69 -6.63
C VAL A 8 -3.35 -1.92 -7.78
N ILE A 9 -4.45 -1.17 -7.78
CA ILE A 9 -5.51 -1.25 -8.79
C ILE A 9 -5.29 -0.27 -9.95
N ARG A 10 -4.50 0.78 -9.74
CA ARG A 10 -4.19 1.81 -10.73
C ARG A 10 -2.70 2.10 -10.74
N THR A 11 -2.13 2.16 -11.94
CA THR A 11 -0.76 2.63 -12.11
C THR A 11 -0.69 4.09 -11.67
N TYR A 12 0.24 4.39 -10.77
CA TYR A 12 0.52 5.74 -10.33
C TYR A 12 2.00 5.99 -10.57
N ASN A 13 2.30 6.98 -11.37
CA ASN A 13 3.67 7.38 -11.65
C ASN A 13 3.83 8.85 -11.28
N ASN A 14 4.71 9.10 -10.33
CA ASN A 14 5.19 10.42 -9.95
C ASN A 14 6.72 10.35 -9.95
N GLU A 15 7.40 11.48 -10.11
CA GLU A 15 8.88 11.56 -10.24
C GLU A 15 9.63 10.84 -9.09
N GLN A 16 8.96 10.62 -7.95
CA GLN A 16 9.50 9.96 -6.76
C GLN A 16 8.90 8.59 -6.45
N VAL A 17 7.74 8.23 -7.01
CA VAL A 17 7.01 7.00 -6.69
C VAL A 17 6.44 6.38 -7.96
N TYR A 18 6.80 5.14 -8.22
CA TYR A 18 6.23 4.33 -9.28
C TYR A 18 5.47 3.14 -8.68
N LEU A 19 4.15 3.13 -8.89
CA LEU A 19 3.26 2.03 -8.58
C LEU A 19 2.76 1.44 -9.88
N GLU A 20 2.98 0.15 -10.06
CA GLU A 20 2.46 -0.58 -11.19
C GLU A 20 1.18 -1.32 -10.81
N LYS A 21 0.16 -1.22 -11.66
CA LYS A 21 -1.07 -1.98 -11.49
C LYS A 21 -0.74 -3.48 -11.44
N GLY A 22 -1.21 -4.16 -10.39
CA GLY A 22 -0.96 -5.57 -10.15
C GLY A 22 0.11 -5.87 -9.11
N MET A 23 0.87 -4.86 -8.66
CA MET A 23 1.71 -5.00 -7.47
C MET A 23 0.85 -5.33 -6.25
N SER A 24 1.28 -6.30 -5.44
CA SER A 24 0.56 -6.64 -4.23
C SER A 24 1.51 -7.00 -3.09
N VAL A 25 1.16 -6.58 -1.87
CA VAL A 25 1.88 -6.93 -0.65
C VAL A 25 0.94 -7.54 0.37
N ASP A 26 1.38 -8.63 0.98
CA ASP A 26 0.73 -9.24 2.13
C ASP A 26 1.33 -8.65 3.42
N PHE A 27 0.46 -8.24 4.34
CA PHE A 27 0.88 -7.68 5.63
C PHE A 27 -0.10 -8.08 6.73
N VAL A 28 0.36 -7.97 7.97
CA VAL A 28 -0.45 -8.26 9.15
C VAL A 28 -0.77 -6.95 9.85
N SER A 29 -2.04 -6.73 10.17
CA SER A 29 -2.48 -5.58 10.96
C SER A 29 -3.50 -6.02 12.00
N PHE A 30 -3.44 -5.42 13.18
CA PHE A 30 -4.41 -5.64 14.26
C PHE A 30 -5.57 -4.63 14.23
N ALA A 31 -5.43 -3.56 13.44
CA ALA A 31 -6.43 -2.52 13.26
C ALA A 31 -6.76 -2.38 11.76
N HIS A 32 -7.84 -1.66 11.46
CA HIS A 32 -8.24 -1.37 10.09
C HIS A 32 -7.08 -0.72 9.33
N PRO A 33 -6.68 -1.21 8.14
CA PRO A 33 -5.47 -0.78 7.45
C PRO A 33 -5.37 0.73 7.17
N TRP A 34 -6.52 1.41 7.09
CA TRP A 34 -6.61 2.83 6.79
C TRP A 34 -6.72 3.77 8.01
N LEU A 35 -6.74 3.23 9.23
CA LEU A 35 -6.97 4.04 10.46
C LEU A 35 -5.87 5.11 10.69
N ASP A 36 -4.62 4.80 10.33
CA ASP A 36 -3.45 5.69 10.49
C ASP A 36 -2.94 6.18 9.12
N ASN A 37 -3.85 6.70 8.28
CA ASN A 37 -3.55 7.15 6.92
C ASN A 37 -2.82 6.08 6.06
N GLY A 38 -3.14 4.80 6.28
CA GLY A 38 -2.52 3.70 5.57
C GLY A 38 -1.08 3.39 5.97
N LYS A 39 -0.56 3.88 7.11
CA LYS A 39 0.84 3.68 7.52
C LYS A 39 1.31 2.23 7.43
N VAL A 40 0.50 1.27 7.87
CA VAL A 40 0.80 -0.16 7.78
C VAL A 40 0.96 -0.64 6.32
N VAL A 41 0.18 -0.08 5.40
CA VAL A 41 0.28 -0.34 3.96
C VAL A 41 1.57 0.28 3.41
N GLN A 42 1.87 1.53 3.78
CA GLN A 42 3.10 2.22 3.37
C GLN A 42 4.34 1.45 3.82
N GLU A 43 4.37 0.99 5.07
CA GLU A 43 5.48 0.20 5.62
C GLU A 43 5.62 -1.16 4.91
N ALA A 44 4.51 -1.80 4.56
CA ALA A 44 4.53 -3.06 3.81
C ALA A 44 5.14 -2.89 2.41
N PHE A 45 4.69 -1.89 1.64
CA PHE A 45 5.24 -1.59 0.33
C PHE A 45 6.69 -1.09 0.40
N ARG A 46 7.06 -0.31 1.43
CA ARG A 46 8.45 0.10 1.66
C ARG A 46 9.33 -1.10 1.95
N ARG A 47 8.85 -2.08 2.71
CA ARG A 47 9.60 -3.30 3.05
C ARG A 47 9.78 -4.24 1.87
N VAL A 48 8.76 -4.43 1.03
CA VAL A 48 8.79 -5.38 -0.09
C VAL A 48 9.40 -4.76 -1.35
N TYR A 49 9.01 -3.54 -1.69
CA TYR A 49 9.36 -2.88 -2.95
C TYR A 49 10.28 -1.66 -2.78
N GLY A 50 10.61 -1.24 -1.54
CA GLY A 50 11.43 -0.05 -1.31
C GLY A 50 10.72 1.27 -1.60
N ILE A 51 9.39 1.25 -1.83
CA ILE A 51 8.61 2.43 -2.22
C ILE A 51 8.29 3.28 -0.99
N ASP A 52 8.60 4.57 -1.07
CA ASP A 52 8.32 5.52 0.01
C ASP A 52 7.21 6.51 -0.40
N PHE A 53 6.02 6.32 0.16
CA PHE A 53 4.84 7.14 -0.14
C PHE A 53 4.83 8.49 0.57
N SER A 54 5.72 8.70 1.56
CA SER A 54 5.76 9.94 2.33
C SER A 54 6.20 11.14 1.48
N LYS A 55 6.93 10.87 0.39
CA LYS A 55 7.47 11.89 -0.51
C LYS A 55 6.62 12.09 -1.77
N GLY A 56 6.15 10.99 -2.37
CA GLY A 56 5.47 11.04 -3.66
C GLY A 56 3.95 10.87 -3.64
N GLY A 57 3.33 10.61 -2.48
CA GLY A 57 1.90 10.30 -2.40
C GLY A 57 1.55 8.93 -3.02
N GLY A 58 0.27 8.66 -3.23
CA GLY A 58 -0.22 7.42 -3.87
C GLY A 58 -0.67 6.32 -2.90
N CYS A 59 -0.42 6.45 -1.59
CA CYS A 59 -1.01 5.57 -0.59
C CYS A 59 -2.44 6.02 -0.26
N SER A 60 -3.39 5.61 -1.08
CA SER A 60 -4.81 5.92 -0.91
C SER A 60 -5.66 4.75 -1.40
N PRO A 61 -6.86 4.54 -0.82
CA PRO A 61 -7.82 3.56 -1.29
C PRO A 61 -8.25 3.77 -2.76
N ALA A 62 -7.97 4.95 -3.35
CA ALA A 62 -8.20 5.20 -4.77
C ALA A 62 -7.22 4.47 -5.72
N PHE A 63 -6.03 4.11 -5.22
CA PHE A 63 -4.96 3.46 -5.99
C PHE A 63 -4.63 2.06 -5.49
N ILE A 64 -4.87 1.80 -4.21
CA ILE A 64 -4.53 0.55 -3.54
C ILE A 64 -5.80 -0.01 -2.89
N GLU A 65 -6.21 -1.19 -3.32
CA GLU A 65 -7.28 -1.95 -2.70
C GLU A 65 -6.70 -2.85 -1.60
N VAL A 66 -7.36 -2.92 -0.44
CA VAL A 66 -6.92 -3.76 0.67
C VAL A 66 -8.03 -4.74 1.00
N VAL A 67 -7.70 -6.04 0.97
CA VAL A 67 -8.63 -7.14 1.22
C VAL A 67 -8.11 -7.98 2.39
N GLU A 68 -8.99 -8.40 3.30
CA GLU A 68 -8.65 -9.35 4.37
C GLU A 68 -8.57 -10.79 3.81
N VAL A 69 -7.55 -11.54 4.22
CA VAL A 69 -7.20 -12.89 3.74
C VAL A 69 -7.13 -13.89 4.90
#